data_AF-A0A372Q7W7-F1
#
_entry.id   AF-A0A372Q7W7-F1
#
_cell.length_a   1.000
_cell.length_b   1.000
_cell.length_c   1.000
_cell.angle_alpha   90.00
_cell.angle_beta   90.00
_cell.angle_gamma   90.00
#
_symmetry.space_group_name_H-M   'P 1'
#
loop_
_entity.id
_entity.type
_entity.pdbx_description
1 polymer ?
#
loop_
_entity_poly.entity_id
_entity_poly.type
_entity_poly.pdbx_seq_one_letter_code
_entity_poly.pdbx_strand_id
1 'polypeptide(L)' 'MVEHSENQRKWLHAAIVAGHIISIPFATFDQAEIVARGAFGEVSRAYWKSAEKTVALKSLYSNPVMGTEGSFEEFVKEVL' A
#
# COMPACT_ATOMS: atom_id res chain seq x y z
N MET A 1 15.49 -6.46 18.22
CA MET A 1 14.75 -6.34 16.94
C MET A 1 13.23 -6.15 17.11
N VAL A 2 12.64 -6.25 18.31
CA VAL A 2 11.18 -6.11 18.52
C VAL A 2 10.71 -4.65 18.57
N GLU A 3 11.48 -3.76 19.20
CA GLU A 3 11.10 -2.36 19.44
C GLU A 3 10.82 -1.55 18.16
N HIS A 4 11.55 -1.83 17.08
CA HIS A 4 11.40 -1.07 15.83
C HIS A 4 10.02 -1.29 15.20
N SER A 5 9.50 -2.52 15.26
CA SER A 5 8.17 -2.87 14.75
C SER A 5 7.02 -2.28 15.56
N GLU A 6 7.24 -2.04 16.85
CA GLU A 6 6.24 -1.46 17.75
C GLU A 6 6.13 0.06 17.54
N ASN A 7 7.25 0.75 17.34
CA ASN A 7 7.26 2.17 17.02
C ASN A 7 6.58 2.45 15.68
N GLN A 8 6.81 1.61 14.67
CA GLN A 8 6.12 1.73 13.38
C GLN A 8 4.60 1.57 13.51
N ARG A 9 4.13 0.57 14.29
CA ARG A 9 2.70 0.36 14.56
C ARG A 9 2.08 1.53 15.34
N LYS A 10 2.78 2.07 16.34
CA LYS A 10 2.34 3.25 17.11
C LYS A 10 2.21 4.48 16.24
N TRP A 11 3.20 4.76 15.38
CA TRP A 11 3.17 5.89 14.46
C TRP A 11 1.99 5.79 13.49
N LEU A 12 1.80 4.63 12.86
CA LEU A 12 0.72 4.43 11.88
C LEU A 12 -0.65 4.62 12.55
N HIS A 13 -0.83 4.03 13.74
CA HIS A 13 -2.06 4.20 14.52
C HIS A 13 -2.32 5.67 14.87
N ALA A 14 -1.29 6.39 15.32
CA ALA A 14 -1.40 7.82 15.62
C ALA A 14 -1.79 8.64 14.38
N ALA A 15 -1.21 8.36 13.21
CA ALA A 15 -1.55 9.03 11.96
C ALA A 15 -2.99 8.77 11.50
N ILE A 16 -3.50 7.54 11.70
CA ILE A 16 -4.91 7.20 11.42
C ILE A 16 -5.84 7.95 12.38
N VAL A 17 -5.57 7.95 13.68
CA VAL A 17 -6.39 8.65 14.69
C VAL A 17 -6.40 10.16 14.46
N ALA A 18 -5.27 10.73 14.07
CA ALA A 18 -5.15 12.15 13.74
C ALA A 18 -5.79 12.54 12.39
N GLY A 19 -6.29 11.57 11.60
CA GLY A 19 -6.93 11.83 10.31
C GLY A 19 -5.95 12.16 9.17
N HIS A 20 -4.64 11.98 9.37
CA HIS A 20 -3.64 12.14 8.31
C HIS A 20 -3.67 10.99 7.31
N ILE A 21 -4.14 9.81 7.74
CA ILE A 21 -4.32 8.62 6.91
C ILE A 21 -5.77 8.17 7.03
N ILE A 22 -6.48 8.12 5.90
CA ILE A 22 -7.82 7.56 5.84
C ILE A 22 -7.70 6.04 5.71
N SER A 23 -8.13 5.33 6.75
CA SER A 23 -8.17 3.87 6.73
C SER A 23 -9.49 3.38 6.16
N ILE A 24 -9.44 2.67 5.03
CA ILE A 24 -10.62 2.11 4.36
C ILE A 24 -10.49 0.58 4.38
N PRO A 25 -11.47 -0.16 4.91
CA PRO A 25 -11.43 -1.62 4.91
C PRO A 25 -11.42 -2.16 3.47
N PHE A 26 -10.50 -3.08 3.18
CA PHE A 26 -10.38 -3.68 1.85
C PHE A 26 -11.68 -4.36 1.38
N ALA A 27 -12.47 -4.90 2.29
CA ALA A 27 -13.77 -5.52 1.99
C ALA A 27 -14.83 -4.55 1.41
N THR A 28 -14.55 -3.24 1.37
CA THR A 28 -15.43 -2.23 0.75
C THR A 28 -15.22 -2.09 -0.76
N PHE A 29 -14.21 -2.77 -1.31
CA PHE A 29 -13.92 -2.81 -2.74
C PHE A 29 -14.45 -4.11 -3.36
N ASP A 30 -15.00 -4.01 -4.56
CA ASP A 30 -15.48 -5.15 -5.33
C ASP A 30 -14.76 -5.27 -6.66
N GLN A 31 -14.90 -6.44 -7.28
CA GLN A 31 -14.41 -6.71 -8.64
C GLN A 31 -12.92 -6.39 -8.80
N ALA A 32 -12.14 -6.67 -7.75
CA ALA A 32 -10.70 -6.46 -7.74
C ALA A 32 -10.04 -7.40 -8.77
N GLU A 33 -9.36 -6.80 -9.75
CA GLU A 33 -8.68 -7.50 -10.84
C GLU A 33 -7.28 -6.91 -11.01
N ILE A 34 -6.24 -7.75 -10.99
CA ILE A 34 -4.85 -7.31 -11.19
C ILE A 34 -4.69 -6.79 -12.62
N VAL A 35 -4.20 -5.55 -12.75
CA VAL A 35 -3.94 -4.90 -14.04
C VAL A 35 -2.44 -4.71 -14.32
N ALA A 36 -1.60 -4.72 -13.29
CA ALA A 36 -0.15 -4.63 -13.45
C ALA A 36 0.60 -5.26 -12.27
N ARG A 37 1.83 -5.73 -12.53
CA ARG A 37 2.78 -6.20 -11.51
C ARG A 37 4.11 -5.48 -11.71
N GLY A 38 4.66 -4.96 -10.62
CA GLY A 38 5.96 -4.30 -10.54
C GLY A 38 6.91 -5.06 -9.63
N ALA A 39 8.10 -4.50 -9.42
CA ALA A 39 9.12 -5.12 -8.57
C ALA A 39 8.73 -5.12 -7.09
N PHE A 40 8.00 -4.08 -6.66
CA PHE A 40 7.65 -3.86 -5.26
C PHE A 40 6.20 -4.24 -4.92
N GLY A 41 5.41 -4.67 -5.90
CA GLY A 41 4.01 -5.00 -5.66
C GLY A 41 3.17 -5.11 -6.93
N GLU A 42 1.86 -5.13 -6.75
CA GLU A 42 0.90 -5.21 -7.84
C GLU A 42 -0.19 -4.14 -7.74
N VAL A 43 -0.75 -3.77 -8.88
CA VAL A 43 -1.87 -2.84 -9.00
C VAL A 43 -3.09 -3.62 -9.47
N SER A 44 -4.19 -3.47 -8.74
CA SER A 44 -5.50 -4.00 -9.11
C SER A 44 -6.47 -2.87 -9.40
N ARG A 45 -7.30 -3.02 -10.45
CA ARG A 45 -8.50 -2.21 -10.65
C ARG A 45 -9.58 -2.75 -9.72
N ALA A 46 -10.28 -1.89 -8.99
CA ALA A 46 -11.44 -2.28 -8.20
C ALA A 46 -12.55 -1.21 -8.27
N TYR A 47 -13.78 -1.60 -7.96
CA TYR A 47 -14.89 -0.67 -7.79
C TYR A 47 -15.08 -0.38 -6.30
N TRP A 48 -15.07 0.90 -5.92
CA TRP A 48 -15.33 1.34 -4.56
C TRP A 48 -16.80 1.76 -4.43
N LYS A 49 -17.62 0.90 -3.83
CA LYS A 49 -19.07 1.12 -3.70
C LYS A 49 -19.42 2.45 -3.03
N SER A 50 -18.77 2.77 -1.91
CA SER A 50 -19.10 3.97 -1.12
C SER A 50 -18.83 5.29 -1.85
N ALA A 51 -17.91 5.30 -2.82
CA ALA A 51 -17.57 6.48 -3.60
C ALA A 51 -18.09 6.42 -5.04
N GLU A 52 -18.77 5.33 -5.41
CA GLU A 52 -19.28 5.04 -6.75
C GLU A 52 -18.23 5.24 -7.86
N LYS A 53 -17.00 4.78 -7.61
CA LYS A 53 -15.85 5.03 -8.48
C LYS A 53 -14.98 3.80 -8.67
N THR A 54 -14.41 3.68 -9.87
CA THR A 54 -13.30 2.78 -10.14
C THR A 54 -12.01 3.38 -9.57
N VAL A 55 -11.24 2.56 -8.85
CA VAL A 55 -9.99 2.95 -8.20
C VAL A 55 -8.87 1.96 -8.54
N ALA A 56 -7.62 2.40 -8.38
CA ALA A 56 -6.45 1.55 -8.40
C ALA A 56 -6.05 1.20 -6.95
N LEU A 57 -5.90 -0.09 -6.66
CA LEU A 57 -5.40 -0.61 -5.39
C LEU A 57 -3.96 -1.09 -5.59
N LYS A 58 -3.00 -0.44 -4.94
CA LYS A 58 -1.60 -0.88 -4.92
C LYS A 58 -1.36 -1.77 -3.70
N SER A 59 -0.90 -3.00 -3.92
CA SER A 59 -0.48 -3.93 -2.87
C SER A 59 1.03 -4.09 -2.93
N LEU A 60 1.72 -3.94 -1.78
CA LEU A 60 3.17 -4.05 -1.69
C LEU A 60 3.59 -5.44 -1.20
N TYR A 61 4.67 -5.99 -1.77
CA TYR A 61 5.21 -7.27 -1.33
C TYR A 61 5.92 -7.16 0.03
N SER A 62 5.77 -8.18 0.89
CA SER A 62 6.33 -8.19 2.25
C SER A 62 7.85 -8.36 2.28
N ASN A 63 8.42 -8.90 1.21
CA ASN A 63 9.86 -9.03 1.01
C ASN A 63 10.19 -8.64 -0.44
N PRO A 64 10.31 -7.34 -0.72
CA PRO A 64 10.78 -6.91 -2.03
C PRO A 64 12.19 -7.44 -2.24
N VAL A 65 12.57 -7.73 -3.49
CA VAL A 65 13.94 -8.18 -3.83
C VAL A 65 14.89 -7.00 -3.60
N MET A 66 15.23 -6.74 -2.34
CA MET A 66 16.12 -5.68 -1.86
C MET A 66 17.53 -6.26 -1.81
N GLY A 67 18.16 -6.39 -2.97
CA GLY A 67 19.51 -6.94 -3.08
C GLY A 67 20.57 -6.01 -3.66
N THR A 68 20.20 -4.87 -4.25
CA THR A 68 21.13 -4.03 -5.00
C THR A 68 21.00 -2.55 -4.63
N GLU A 69 22.14 -1.85 -4.62
CA GLU A 69 22.18 -0.39 -4.58
C GLU A 69 21.26 0.18 -5.68
N GLY A 70 20.38 1.13 -5.33
CA GLY A 70 19.37 1.71 -6.24
C GLY A 70 17.93 1.26 -5.99
N SER A 71 17.69 0.23 -5.15
CA SER A 71 16.33 -0.29 -4.88
C SER A 71 15.37 0.74 -4.27
N PHE A 72 15.88 1.66 -3.43
CA PHE A 72 15.06 2.71 -2.82
C PHE A 72 14.64 3.78 -3.84
N GLU A 73 15.51 4.12 -4.79
CA GLU A 73 15.21 5.11 -5.83
C GLU A 73 14.23 4.54 -6.86
N GLU A 74 14.36 3.25 -7.20
CA GLU A 74 13.35 2.54 -7.98
C GLU A 74 12.01 2.44 -7.24
N PHE A 75 12.02 2.20 -5.93
CA PHE A 75 10.81 2.21 -5.11
C PHE A 75 10.13 3.59 -5.16
N VAL A 76 10.87 4.69 -4.99
CA VAL A 76 10.32 6.05 -5.07
C VAL A 76 9.73 6.34 -6.46
N LYS A 77 10.37 5.88 -7.53
CA LYS A 77 9.86 6.00 -8.91
C LYS A 77 8.60 5.17 -9.18
N GLU A 78 8.39 4.06 -8.47
CA GLU A 78 7.18 3.24 -8.64
C GLU A 78 5.97 3.80 -7.86
N VAL A 79 6.20 4.68 -6.87
CA VAL A 79 5.17 5.25 -6.00
C VAL A 79 4.69 6.65 -6.46
N LEU A 80 5.53 7.40 -7.17
CA LEU A 80 5.25 8.74 -7.71
C LEU A 80 4.90 8.71 -9.19
#